data_AF-A0A7X9CHU8-F1
#
_entry.id   AF-A0A7X9CHU8-F1
#
_cell.length_a   1.000
_cell.length_b   1.000
_cell.length_c   1.000
_cell.angle_alpha   90.00
_cell.angle_beta   90.00
_cell.angle_gamma   90.00
#
_symmetry.space_group_name_H-M   'P 1'
#
loop_
_entity.id
_entity.type
_entity.pdbx_description
1 polymer ?
#
loop_
_entity_poly.entity_id
_entity_poly.type
_entity_poly.pdbx_seq_one_letter_code
_entity_poly.pdbx_strand_id
1 'polypeptide(L)'
;MIEAQLYITEIEALSASPADADEKVQQLKKILERLCREITQEESLQFSNLFSRLVFISQKLQLPRQLEWQLQHFRVRVKELRREPDNKSATLLYRSAKKAVETLLEIASSCSSPADGAFAPVNSGGEGFRMSLSHSSTLRVQLLHCDPERGEMLCSCEDPPGAEILVRYTHLLYDEPEEDHCNLFRVGSQLNLIDCKTDKEGIFTPRLIVLEPDYLVDASALAECFQEYAVTPFHYFRNKFSEKENRSYLLLGNLANFFLDELVFATDPEQLTFDEIFLRSFKQSPFEYTSCADIQSNADFREFMQKAKSQFDNIRRVVRDDLPRMEIDLHHCTLEPSFYSERYGFQGRL
;
A
#
# COMPACT_ATOMS: atom_id res chain seq x y z
N MET A 1 1.24 -30.30 3.92
CA MET A 1 -0.11 -30.89 3.89
C MET A 1 -1.00 -30.07 4.80
N ILE A 2 -2.16 -29.64 4.31
CA ILE A 2 -3.08 -28.79 5.08
C ILE A 2 -3.68 -29.62 6.22
N GLU A 3 -3.68 -29.10 7.44
CA GLU A 3 -4.32 -29.75 8.59
C GLU A 3 -5.84 -29.60 8.55
N ALA A 4 -6.48 -30.21 7.54
CA ALA A 4 -7.90 -30.02 7.25
C ALA A 4 -8.82 -30.34 8.44
N GLN A 5 -8.48 -31.37 9.21
CA GLN A 5 -9.25 -31.78 10.38
C GLN A 5 -9.28 -30.71 11.49
N LEU A 6 -8.22 -29.92 11.63
CA LEU A 6 -8.15 -28.82 12.59
C LEU A 6 -9.17 -27.73 12.23
N TYR A 7 -9.19 -27.32 10.96
CA TYR A 7 -10.11 -26.30 10.45
C TYR A 7 -11.57 -26.74 10.50
N ILE A 8 -11.86 -28.00 10.15
CA ILE A 8 -13.23 -28.56 10.25
C ILE A 8 -13.71 -28.47 11.70
N THR A 9 -12.90 -28.94 12.65
CA THR A 9 -13.25 -28.92 14.07
C THR A 9 -13.46 -27.49 14.58
N GLU A 10 -12.64 -26.54 14.14
CA GLU A 10 -12.76 -25.12 14.50
C GLU A 10 -14.06 -24.49 13.96
N ILE A 11 -14.43 -24.78 12.70
CA ILE A 11 -15.67 -24.31 12.07
C ILE A 11 -16.91 -24.91 12.74
N GLU A 12 -16.87 -26.19 13.11
CA GLU A 12 -17.93 -26.87 13.85
C GLU A 12 -18.12 -26.28 15.26
N ALA A 13 -17.03 -26.08 16.00
CA ALA A 13 -17.06 -25.43 17.31
C ALA A 13 -17.63 -24.01 17.23
N LEU A 14 -17.22 -23.24 16.20
CA LEU A 14 -17.76 -21.90 15.95
C LEU A 14 -19.26 -21.93 15.65
N SER A 15 -19.72 -22.94 14.90
CA SER A 15 -21.13 -23.11 14.59
C SER A 15 -21.96 -23.36 15.85
N ALA A 16 -21.45 -24.20 16.76
CA ALA A 16 -22.08 -24.60 18.02
C ALA A 16 -21.99 -23.55 19.14
N SER A 17 -21.07 -22.58 19.03
CA SER A 17 -20.89 -21.50 20.01
C SER A 17 -22.16 -20.64 20.19
N PRO A 18 -22.45 -20.14 21.41
CA PRO A 18 -23.54 -19.18 21.66
C PRO A 18 -23.23 -17.75 21.19
N ALA A 19 -22.07 -17.51 20.55
CA ALA A 19 -21.68 -16.23 19.97
C ALA A 19 -22.74 -15.66 19.02
N ASP A 20 -22.80 -14.33 18.94
CA ASP A 20 -23.71 -13.66 18.01
C ASP A 20 -23.30 -13.88 16.54
N ALA A 21 -24.20 -13.56 15.61
CA ALA A 21 -23.96 -13.85 14.20
C ALA A 21 -22.82 -13.00 13.61
N ASP A 22 -22.60 -11.79 14.09
CA ASP A 22 -21.52 -10.93 13.60
C ASP A 22 -20.16 -11.46 14.07
N GLU A 23 -20.03 -11.82 15.34
CA GLU A 23 -18.85 -12.47 15.90
C GLU A 23 -18.52 -13.76 15.14
N LYS A 24 -19.53 -14.58 14.84
CA LYS A 24 -19.34 -15.78 14.00
C LYS A 24 -18.82 -15.47 12.60
N VAL A 25 -19.35 -14.42 11.95
CA VAL A 25 -18.85 -13.94 10.65
C VAL A 25 -17.38 -13.49 10.75
N GLN A 26 -17.02 -12.72 11.78
CA GLN A 26 -15.65 -12.23 11.98
C GLN A 26 -14.66 -13.38 12.25
N GLN A 27 -15.05 -14.36 13.09
CA GLN A 27 -14.21 -15.52 13.37
C GLN A 27 -14.05 -16.40 12.13
N LEU A 28 -15.11 -16.62 11.34
CA LEU A 28 -15.01 -17.34 10.08
C LEU A 28 -14.09 -16.64 9.07
N LYS A 29 -14.08 -15.30 9.03
CA LYS A 29 -13.12 -14.55 8.21
C LYS A 29 -11.68 -14.81 8.65
N LYS A 30 -11.39 -14.84 9.95
CA LYS A 30 -10.04 -15.17 10.46
C LYS A 30 -9.63 -16.60 10.10
N ILE A 31 -10.57 -17.54 10.16
CA ILE A 31 -10.36 -18.93 9.73
C ILE A 31 -9.99 -18.97 8.25
N LEU A 32 -10.76 -18.29 7.39
CA LEU A 32 -10.47 -18.20 5.95
C LEU A 32 -9.09 -17.57 5.69
N GLU A 33 -8.74 -16.49 6.38
CA GLU A 33 -7.42 -15.83 6.25
C GLU A 33 -6.27 -16.77 6.63
N ARG A 34 -6.42 -17.55 7.71
CA ARG A 34 -5.44 -18.56 8.13
C ARG A 34 -5.32 -19.69 7.10
N LEU A 35 -6.45 -20.25 6.67
CA LEU A 35 -6.48 -21.30 5.66
C LEU A 35 -5.80 -20.85 4.36
N CYS A 36 -6.13 -19.64 3.88
CA CYS A 36 -5.50 -19.08 2.69
C CYS A 36 -3.99 -18.87 2.87
N ARG A 37 -3.52 -18.50 4.07
CA ARG A 37 -2.08 -18.38 4.37
C ARG A 37 -1.36 -19.71 4.34
N GLU A 38 -1.99 -20.76 4.83
CA GLU A 38 -1.45 -22.12 4.81
C GLU A 38 -1.37 -22.67 3.38
N ILE A 39 -2.42 -22.48 2.56
CA ILE A 39 -2.44 -22.89 1.14
C ILE A 39 -1.30 -22.24 0.34
N THR A 40 -0.95 -20.99 0.67
CA THR A 40 0.08 -20.22 -0.05
C THR A 40 1.41 -20.14 0.70
N GLN A 41 1.67 -20.97 1.70
CA GLN A 41 2.85 -20.84 2.55
C GLN A 41 4.17 -21.12 1.80
N GLU A 42 4.13 -22.05 0.85
CA GLU A 42 5.29 -22.46 0.04
C GLU A 42 5.49 -21.59 -1.21
N GLU A 43 4.63 -20.60 -1.44
CA GLU A 43 4.71 -19.73 -2.61
C GLU A 43 5.74 -18.62 -2.41
N SER A 44 6.49 -18.32 -3.48
CA SER A 44 7.43 -17.19 -3.49
C SER A 44 6.73 -15.82 -3.61
N LEU A 45 5.46 -15.82 -4.04
CA LEU A 45 4.63 -14.64 -4.21
C LEU A 45 4.20 -14.05 -2.87
N GLN A 46 4.40 -12.74 -2.70
CA GLN A 46 3.87 -11.99 -1.56
C GLN A 46 2.47 -11.47 -1.89
N PHE A 47 1.50 -11.75 -1.02
CA PHE A 47 0.13 -11.27 -1.17
C PHE A 47 -0.13 -10.13 -0.19
N SER A 48 -0.37 -8.92 -0.69
CA SER A 48 -0.63 -7.73 0.13
C SER A 48 -1.98 -7.78 0.87
N ASN A 49 -2.98 -8.47 0.30
CA ASN A 49 -4.32 -8.55 0.89
C ASN A 49 -5.00 -9.92 0.65
N LEU A 50 -6.20 -10.10 1.21
CA LEU A 50 -6.99 -11.33 1.04
C LEU A 50 -7.57 -11.46 -0.38
N PHE A 51 -7.84 -10.33 -1.07
CA PHE A 51 -8.37 -10.34 -2.43
C PHE A 51 -7.42 -11.05 -3.40
N SER A 52 -6.16 -10.59 -3.50
CA SER A 52 -5.19 -11.17 -4.42
C SER A 52 -4.80 -12.59 -4.07
N ARG A 53 -4.81 -12.91 -2.78
CA ARG A 53 -4.56 -14.27 -2.30
C ARG A 53 -5.68 -15.21 -2.74
N LEU A 54 -6.94 -14.79 -2.65
CA LEU A 54 -8.10 -15.59 -3.06
C LEU A 54 -8.13 -15.83 -4.58
N VAL A 55 -7.86 -14.81 -5.40
CA VAL A 55 -7.77 -14.97 -6.86
C VAL A 55 -6.61 -15.91 -7.21
N PHE A 56 -5.44 -15.76 -6.58
CA PHE A 56 -4.32 -16.67 -6.80
C PHE A 56 -4.66 -18.12 -6.42
N ILE A 57 -5.29 -18.34 -5.27
CA ILE A 57 -5.76 -19.67 -4.84
C ILE A 57 -6.80 -20.21 -5.83
N SER A 58 -7.70 -19.35 -6.33
CA SER A 58 -8.68 -19.72 -7.36
C SER A 58 -8.02 -20.29 -8.60
N GLN A 59 -6.98 -19.62 -9.10
CA GLN A 59 -6.22 -20.07 -10.26
C GLN A 59 -5.43 -21.35 -9.95
N LYS A 60 -4.70 -21.39 -8.82
CA LYS A 60 -3.83 -22.51 -8.43
C LYS A 60 -4.62 -23.80 -8.24
N LEU A 61 -5.76 -23.74 -7.56
CA LEU A 61 -6.61 -24.89 -7.27
C LEU A 61 -7.70 -25.10 -8.33
N GLN A 62 -7.73 -24.28 -9.39
CA GLN A 62 -8.77 -24.27 -10.43
C GLN A 62 -10.19 -24.29 -9.84
N LEU A 63 -10.44 -23.37 -8.89
CA LEU A 63 -11.72 -23.30 -8.20
C LEU A 63 -12.86 -22.99 -9.19
N PRO A 64 -14.07 -23.55 -8.96
CA PRO A 64 -15.24 -23.13 -9.72
C PRO A 64 -15.49 -21.62 -9.55
N ARG A 65 -15.84 -20.93 -10.64
CA ARG A 65 -16.15 -19.47 -10.62
C ARG A 65 -17.16 -19.08 -9.54
N GLN A 66 -18.15 -19.95 -9.31
CA GLN A 66 -19.15 -19.74 -8.26
C GLN A 66 -18.53 -19.72 -6.86
N LEU A 67 -17.54 -20.59 -6.60
CA LEU A 67 -16.86 -20.68 -5.32
C LEU A 67 -15.94 -19.46 -5.10
N GLU A 68 -15.18 -19.06 -6.12
CA GLU A 68 -14.38 -17.84 -6.06
C GLU A 68 -15.26 -16.62 -5.76
N TRP A 69 -16.36 -16.47 -6.49
CA TRP A 69 -17.32 -15.39 -6.24
C TRP A 69 -17.87 -15.43 -4.82
N GLN A 70 -18.24 -16.60 -4.29
CA GLN A 70 -18.74 -16.73 -2.92
C GLN A 70 -17.70 -16.29 -1.87
N LEU A 71 -16.43 -16.66 -2.06
CA LEU A 71 -15.34 -16.29 -1.15
C LEU A 71 -15.02 -14.79 -1.22
N GLN A 72 -14.98 -14.22 -2.42
CA GLN A 72 -14.75 -12.79 -2.60
C GLN A 72 -15.93 -11.94 -2.12
N HIS A 73 -17.17 -12.38 -2.39
CA HIS A 73 -18.38 -11.75 -1.87
C HIS A 73 -18.42 -11.79 -0.34
N PHE A 74 -18.02 -12.92 0.28
CA PHE A 74 -17.88 -13.01 1.73
C PHE A 74 -16.90 -11.97 2.27
N ARG A 75 -15.70 -11.84 1.66
CA ARG A 75 -14.69 -10.84 2.03
C ARG A 75 -15.24 -9.42 2.03
N VAL A 76 -15.97 -9.02 0.98
CA VAL A 76 -16.56 -7.68 0.86
C VAL A 76 -17.68 -7.48 1.88
N ARG A 77 -18.61 -8.44 2.00
CA ARG A 77 -19.80 -8.28 2.85
C ARG A 77 -19.46 -8.25 4.36
N VAL A 78 -18.38 -8.89 4.79
CA VAL A 78 -17.89 -8.76 6.18
C VAL A 78 -17.50 -7.31 6.51
N LYS A 79 -16.90 -6.60 5.55
CA LYS A 79 -16.52 -5.19 5.73
C LYS A 79 -17.74 -4.27 5.84
N GLU A 80 -18.79 -4.55 5.06
CA GLU A 80 -20.04 -3.80 5.07
C GLU A 80 -20.82 -4.01 6.37
N LEU A 81 -20.94 -5.26 6.84
CA LEU A 81 -21.60 -5.57 8.12
C LEU A 81 -20.94 -4.87 9.31
N ARG A 82 -19.62 -4.66 9.25
CA ARG A 82 -18.91 -3.89 10.29
C ARG A 82 -19.34 -2.42 10.34
N ARG A 83 -19.77 -1.85 9.21
CA ARG A 83 -20.24 -0.45 9.12
C ARG A 83 -21.72 -0.36 9.46
N GLU A 84 -22.51 -1.29 8.97
CA GLU A 84 -23.97 -1.35 9.15
C GLU A 84 -24.35 -2.74 9.69
N PRO A 85 -24.38 -2.89 11.02
CA PRO A 85 -24.65 -4.19 11.63
C PRO A 85 -26.12 -4.58 11.44
N ASP A 86 -26.34 -5.73 10.77
CA ASP A 86 -27.64 -6.38 10.67
C ASP A 86 -27.52 -7.89 10.98
N ASN A 87 -28.15 -8.30 12.07
CA ASN A 87 -28.10 -9.68 12.57
C ASN A 87 -28.71 -10.70 11.57
N LYS A 88 -29.74 -10.30 10.80
CA LYS A 88 -30.36 -11.19 9.81
C LYS A 88 -29.41 -11.41 8.64
N SER A 89 -28.84 -10.33 8.09
CA SER A 89 -27.83 -10.40 7.04
C SER A 89 -26.58 -11.17 7.49
N ALA A 90 -26.10 -10.96 8.72
CA ALA A 90 -24.96 -11.67 9.28
C ALA A 90 -25.19 -13.19 9.37
N THR A 91 -26.39 -13.60 9.81
CA THR A 91 -26.75 -15.03 9.90
C THR A 91 -26.77 -15.70 8.52
N LEU A 92 -27.35 -15.04 7.51
CA LEU A 92 -27.39 -15.55 6.15
C LEU A 92 -25.97 -15.63 5.55
N LEU A 93 -25.18 -14.57 5.73
CA LEU A 93 -23.80 -14.51 5.25
C LEU A 93 -22.95 -15.62 5.86
N TYR A 94 -23.02 -15.83 7.18
CA TYR A 94 -22.29 -16.89 7.85
C TYR A 94 -22.62 -18.26 7.26
N ARG A 95 -23.90 -18.57 7.04
CA ARG A 95 -24.32 -19.87 6.50
C ARG A 95 -23.81 -20.11 5.08
N SER A 96 -23.88 -19.10 4.20
CA SER A 96 -23.37 -19.22 2.84
C SER A 96 -21.84 -19.29 2.82
N ALA A 97 -21.17 -18.45 3.61
CA ALA A 97 -19.72 -18.39 3.68
C ALA A 97 -19.11 -19.65 4.28
N LYS A 98 -19.74 -20.21 5.32
CA LYS A 98 -19.31 -21.48 5.94
C LYS A 98 -19.18 -22.57 4.89
N LYS A 99 -20.23 -22.77 4.09
CA LYS A 99 -20.22 -23.77 3.01
C LYS A 99 -19.10 -23.52 2.01
N ALA A 100 -18.90 -22.27 1.59
CA ALA A 100 -17.82 -21.92 0.67
C ALA A 100 -16.43 -22.22 1.25
N VAL A 101 -16.21 -21.91 2.54
CA VAL A 101 -14.94 -22.21 3.23
C VAL A 101 -14.74 -23.72 3.37
N GLU A 102 -15.78 -24.48 3.69
CA GLU A 102 -15.74 -25.95 3.75
C GLU A 102 -15.41 -26.57 2.38
N THR A 103 -16.06 -26.11 1.30
CA THR A 103 -15.76 -26.57 -0.06
C THR A 103 -14.33 -26.21 -0.49
N LEU A 104 -13.84 -25.02 -0.14
CA LEU A 104 -12.43 -24.66 -0.38
C LEU A 104 -11.49 -25.63 0.34
N LEU A 105 -11.78 -25.94 1.60
CA LEU A 105 -10.97 -26.85 2.41
C LEU A 105 -10.95 -28.27 1.83
N GLU A 106 -12.10 -28.77 1.37
CA GLU A 106 -12.21 -30.08 0.70
C GLU A 106 -11.34 -30.16 -0.57
N ILE A 107 -11.42 -29.14 -1.43
CA ILE A 107 -10.62 -29.05 -2.65
C ILE A 107 -9.13 -28.98 -2.31
N ALA A 108 -8.75 -28.10 -1.38
CA ALA A 108 -7.37 -27.91 -0.97
C ALA A 108 -6.76 -29.17 -0.32
N SER A 109 -7.57 -29.96 0.37
CA SER A 109 -7.15 -31.23 0.99
C SER A 109 -7.05 -32.39 0.00
N SER A 110 -7.85 -32.35 -1.08
CA SER A 110 -7.89 -33.38 -2.13
C SER A 110 -6.79 -33.20 -3.17
N CYS A 111 -6.27 -31.99 -3.34
CA CYS A 111 -5.10 -31.71 -4.17
C CYS A 111 -3.80 -32.08 -3.45
N SER A 112 -3.46 -33.36 -3.43
CA SER A 112 -2.07 -33.81 -3.21
C SER A 112 -1.30 -33.55 -4.51
N SER A 113 -0.52 -32.47 -4.52
CA SER A 113 0.36 -31.93 -5.59
C SER A 113 0.32 -32.60 -6.98
N PRO A 114 0.18 -31.79 -8.04
CA PRO A 114 1.06 -31.93 -9.20
C PRO A 114 1.89 -30.69 -9.45
N ALA A 115 3.08 -30.98 -9.97
CA ALA A 115 4.12 -30.08 -10.44
C ALA A 115 3.66 -29.11 -11.54
N ASP A 116 4.50 -28.10 -11.75
CA ASP A 116 4.54 -27.14 -12.84
C ASP A 116 3.75 -27.51 -14.11
N GLY A 117 2.98 -26.54 -14.57
CA GLY A 117 2.75 -26.34 -16.00
C GLY A 117 1.39 -26.81 -16.52
N ALA A 118 0.44 -25.88 -16.56
CA ALA A 118 -0.12 -25.36 -17.80
C ALA A 118 -1.25 -24.39 -17.45
N PHE A 119 -0.99 -23.09 -17.64
CA PHE A 119 -2.04 -22.09 -17.68
C PHE A 119 -2.90 -22.38 -18.92
N ALA A 120 -3.98 -23.13 -18.74
CA ALA A 120 -4.97 -23.31 -19.79
C ALA A 120 -5.80 -22.03 -19.89
N PRO A 121 -5.85 -21.36 -21.05
CA PRO A 121 -6.78 -20.27 -21.25
C PRO A 121 -8.19 -20.87 -21.21
N VAL A 122 -8.92 -20.57 -20.13
CA VAL A 122 -10.36 -20.81 -20.12
C VAL A 122 -10.95 -19.83 -21.12
N ASN A 123 -11.47 -20.37 -22.22
CA ASN A 123 -12.21 -19.62 -23.23
C ASN A 123 -13.42 -18.94 -22.57
N SER A 124 -13.24 -17.69 -22.14
CA SER A 124 -14.32 -16.81 -21.70
C SER A 124 -15.01 -16.22 -22.93
N GLY A 125 -15.97 -16.95 -23.48
CA GLY A 125 -17.10 -16.31 -24.17
C GLY A 125 -17.92 -15.54 -23.14
N GLY A 126 -17.46 -14.34 -22.77
CA GLY A 126 -18.11 -13.48 -21.79
C GLY A 126 -19.03 -12.49 -22.49
N GLU A 127 -20.33 -12.62 -22.29
CA GLU A 127 -21.30 -11.57 -22.59
C GLU A 127 -20.84 -10.27 -21.91
N GLY A 128 -20.67 -9.21 -22.71
CA GLY A 128 -20.05 -7.96 -22.27
C GLY A 128 -20.74 -7.35 -21.05
N PHE A 129 -20.10 -7.43 -19.89
CA PHE A 129 -20.57 -6.80 -18.67
C PHE A 129 -20.32 -5.29 -18.77
N ARG A 130 -21.35 -4.52 -19.10
CA ARG A 130 -21.29 -3.06 -19.20
C ARG A 130 -21.27 -2.43 -17.80
N MET A 131 -20.07 -2.26 -17.24
CA MET A 131 -19.88 -1.45 -16.03
C MET A 131 -19.74 0.03 -16.40
N SER A 132 -20.67 0.87 -15.97
CA SER A 132 -20.58 2.33 -16.13
C SER A 132 -19.80 2.91 -14.97
N LEU A 133 -18.56 3.34 -15.20
CA LEU A 133 -17.70 3.94 -14.19
C LEU A 133 -17.82 5.45 -14.15
N SER A 134 -17.94 6.02 -12.95
CA SER A 134 -17.89 7.46 -12.71
C SER A 134 -16.47 8.00 -12.96
N HIS A 135 -16.33 9.22 -13.51
CA HIS A 135 -15.05 9.85 -13.91
C HIS A 135 -13.96 10.04 -12.82
N SER A 136 -14.20 9.63 -11.57
CA SER A 136 -13.21 9.65 -10.47
C SER A 136 -12.90 8.24 -9.90
N SER A 137 -13.35 7.15 -10.55
CA SER A 137 -13.19 5.80 -10.00
C SER A 137 -11.79 5.25 -10.26
N THR A 138 -11.10 4.88 -9.17
CA THR A 138 -10.00 3.92 -9.22
C THR A 138 -10.60 2.52 -9.27
N LEU A 139 -10.17 1.70 -10.23
CA LEU A 139 -10.46 0.27 -10.24
C LEU A 139 -9.26 -0.49 -9.75
N ARG A 140 -9.43 -1.22 -8.66
CA ARG A 140 -8.42 -2.14 -8.17
C ARG A 140 -8.61 -3.51 -8.79
N VAL A 141 -7.57 -4.01 -9.44
CA VAL A 141 -7.61 -5.27 -10.19
C VAL A 141 -6.36 -6.10 -9.94
N GLN A 142 -6.44 -7.40 -10.19
CA GLN A 142 -5.27 -8.28 -10.26
C GLN A 142 -5.08 -8.78 -11.69
N LEU A 143 -3.84 -8.72 -12.15
CA LEU A 143 -3.47 -9.16 -13.48
C LEU A 143 -3.53 -10.70 -13.57
N LEU A 144 -4.38 -11.22 -14.46
CA LEU A 144 -4.50 -12.66 -14.71
C LEU A 144 -3.66 -13.09 -15.90
N HIS A 145 -3.63 -12.27 -16.94
CA HIS A 145 -2.86 -12.51 -18.15
C HIS A 145 -2.48 -11.19 -18.81
N CYS A 146 -1.31 -11.13 -19.43
CA CYS A 146 -0.81 -9.97 -20.14
C CYS A 146 -0.36 -10.41 -21.53
N ASP A 147 -0.80 -9.69 -22.55
CA ASP A 147 -0.35 -9.79 -23.93
C ASP A 147 0.36 -8.48 -24.31
N PRO A 148 1.69 -8.41 -24.15
CA PRO A 148 2.46 -7.20 -24.42
C PRO A 148 2.46 -6.78 -25.89
N GLU A 149 2.34 -7.75 -26.82
CA GLU A 149 2.35 -7.49 -28.27
C GLU A 149 1.09 -6.72 -28.70
N ARG A 150 -0.05 -7.04 -28.08
CA ARG A 150 -1.34 -6.38 -28.34
C ARG A 150 -1.60 -5.21 -27.39
N GLY A 151 -0.80 -5.04 -26.33
CA GLY A 151 -1.02 -4.04 -25.29
C GLY A 151 -2.30 -4.30 -24.50
N GLU A 152 -2.63 -5.57 -24.27
CA GLU A 152 -3.87 -6.01 -23.63
C GLU A 152 -3.59 -6.80 -22.35
N MET A 153 -4.41 -6.60 -21.32
CA MET A 153 -4.34 -7.29 -20.05
C MET A 153 -5.71 -7.79 -19.64
N LEU A 154 -5.79 -9.07 -19.27
CA LEU A 154 -6.97 -9.63 -18.63
C LEU A 154 -6.81 -9.51 -17.11
N CYS A 155 -7.75 -8.84 -16.46
CA CYS A 155 -7.67 -8.55 -15.03
C CYS A 155 -8.94 -8.99 -14.29
N SER A 156 -8.79 -9.48 -13.05
CA SER A 156 -9.90 -9.72 -12.11
C SER A 156 -10.14 -8.47 -11.26
N CYS A 157 -11.38 -8.01 -11.17
CA CYS A 157 -11.76 -6.85 -10.39
C CYS A 157 -11.93 -7.19 -8.91
N GLU A 158 -11.49 -6.27 -8.05
CA GLU A 158 -11.82 -6.35 -6.63
C GLU A 158 -13.30 -6.05 -6.36
N ASP A 159 -13.87 -5.13 -7.14
CA ASP A 159 -15.26 -4.70 -7.07
C ASP A 159 -15.77 -4.38 -8.50
N PRO A 160 -16.83 -5.05 -8.99
CA PRO A 160 -17.55 -6.15 -8.34
C PRO A 160 -16.72 -7.45 -8.27
N PRO A 161 -16.87 -8.25 -7.19
CA PRO A 161 -16.16 -9.51 -7.01
C PRO A 161 -16.30 -10.49 -8.18
N GLY A 162 -15.18 -11.02 -8.66
CA GLY A 162 -15.14 -12.07 -9.69
C GLY A 162 -15.45 -11.58 -11.10
N ALA A 163 -15.59 -10.27 -11.32
CA ALA A 163 -15.69 -9.71 -12.65
C ALA A 163 -14.32 -9.67 -13.33
N GLU A 164 -14.22 -10.25 -14.52
CA GLU A 164 -13.04 -10.15 -15.38
C GLU A 164 -13.24 -8.99 -16.37
N ILE A 165 -12.20 -8.17 -16.55
CA ILE A 165 -12.19 -7.07 -17.52
C ILE A 165 -10.98 -7.18 -18.44
N LEU A 166 -11.17 -6.80 -19.70
CA LEU A 166 -10.09 -6.60 -20.65
C LEU A 166 -9.64 -5.14 -20.62
N VAL A 167 -8.35 -4.92 -20.39
CA VAL A 167 -7.72 -3.61 -20.26
C VAL A 167 -6.74 -3.43 -21.40
N ARG A 168 -6.89 -2.35 -22.16
CA ARG A 168 -5.92 -1.95 -23.19
C ARG A 168 -5.08 -0.80 -22.67
N TYR A 169 -3.77 -0.92 -22.81
CA TYR A 169 -2.81 0.11 -22.42
C TYR A 169 -1.91 0.48 -23.59
N THR A 170 -1.43 1.71 -23.59
CA THR A 170 -0.46 2.18 -24.58
C THR A 170 0.93 2.10 -23.97
N HIS A 171 1.87 1.47 -24.66
CA HIS A 171 3.29 1.55 -24.31
C HIS A 171 3.72 3.02 -24.46
N LEU A 172 3.97 3.70 -23.34
CA LEU A 172 4.32 5.13 -23.32
C LEU A 172 5.84 5.39 -23.26
N LEU A 173 6.67 4.35 -23.22
CA LEU A 173 8.12 4.49 -23.09
C LEU A 173 8.78 4.18 -24.43
N TYR A 174 8.73 5.15 -25.35
CA TYR A 174 9.25 5.03 -26.72
C TYR A 174 10.78 5.01 -26.84
N ASP A 175 11.53 5.21 -25.75
CA ASP A 175 12.98 5.47 -25.83
C ASP A 175 13.88 4.45 -25.07
N GLU A 176 13.32 3.42 -24.43
CA GLU A 176 14.13 2.36 -23.79
C GLU A 176 14.06 1.04 -24.58
N PRO A 177 15.18 0.30 -24.70
CA PRO A 177 15.26 -0.91 -25.50
C PRO A 177 14.19 -1.95 -25.10
N GLU A 178 13.59 -2.57 -26.13
CA GLU A 178 12.43 -3.48 -26.07
C GLU A 178 12.57 -4.66 -25.08
N GLU A 179 13.79 -4.97 -24.62
CA GLU A 179 14.08 -6.12 -23.76
C GLU A 179 13.60 -5.95 -22.29
N ASP A 180 13.42 -4.72 -21.79
CA ASP A 180 13.04 -4.49 -20.37
C ASP A 180 11.53 -4.29 -20.14
N HIS A 181 10.77 -3.84 -21.15
CA HIS A 181 9.34 -3.50 -21.00
C HIS A 181 8.44 -4.73 -20.85
N CYS A 182 8.85 -5.88 -21.40
CA CYS A 182 8.06 -7.11 -21.40
C CYS A 182 7.91 -7.75 -20.00
N ASN A 183 8.64 -7.27 -18.97
CA ASN A 183 8.65 -7.87 -17.63
C ASN A 183 8.01 -7.01 -16.52
N LEU A 184 7.51 -5.81 -16.82
CA LEU A 184 6.96 -4.92 -15.79
C LEU A 184 5.66 -5.48 -15.19
N PHE A 185 4.78 -5.99 -16.05
CA PHE A 185 3.48 -6.55 -15.66
C PHE A 185 3.57 -8.07 -15.52
N ARG A 186 3.66 -8.55 -14.28
CA ARG A 186 3.71 -9.97 -13.97
C ARG A 186 2.33 -10.49 -13.60
N VAL A 187 1.99 -11.69 -14.09
CA VAL A 187 0.75 -12.37 -13.68
C VAL A 187 0.72 -12.48 -12.16
N GLY A 188 -0.42 -12.13 -11.57
CA GLY A 188 -0.63 -12.04 -10.13
C GLY A 188 -0.38 -10.66 -9.53
N SER A 189 0.21 -9.72 -10.26
CA SER A 189 0.41 -8.35 -9.76
C SER A 189 -0.88 -7.60 -9.54
N GLN A 190 -0.89 -6.74 -8.52
CA GLN A 190 -2.00 -5.84 -8.27
C GLN A 190 -1.84 -4.52 -9.01
N LEU A 191 -2.93 -4.02 -9.58
CA LEU A 191 -2.95 -2.76 -10.33
C LEU A 191 -4.09 -1.87 -9.82
N ASN A 192 -3.81 -0.58 -9.71
CA ASN A 192 -4.84 0.45 -9.66
C ASN A 192 -4.97 1.12 -11.03
N LEU A 193 -6.12 0.94 -11.67
CA LEU A 193 -6.46 1.57 -12.94
C LEU A 193 -7.21 2.88 -12.65
N ILE A 194 -6.65 4.02 -13.05
CA ILE A 194 -7.17 5.33 -12.69
C ILE A 194 -7.82 5.99 -13.91
N ASP A 195 -9.03 6.52 -13.69
CA ASP A 195 -9.82 7.28 -14.67
C ASP A 195 -10.02 6.51 -15.99
N CYS A 196 -10.50 5.26 -15.87
CA CYS A 196 -10.76 4.39 -17.01
C CYS A 196 -11.87 4.91 -17.91
N LYS A 197 -11.63 4.82 -19.22
CA LYS A 197 -12.67 4.95 -20.26
C LYS A 197 -13.01 3.57 -20.79
N THR A 198 -14.28 3.32 -21.05
CA THR A 198 -14.73 2.06 -21.68
C THR A 198 -15.12 2.33 -23.12
N ASP A 199 -14.60 1.54 -24.05
CA ASP A 199 -14.96 1.65 -25.46
C ASP A 199 -16.30 0.93 -25.78
N LYS A 200 -16.67 0.92 -27.06
CA LYS A 200 -17.92 0.27 -27.52
C LYS A 200 -17.89 -1.25 -27.41
N GLU A 201 -16.70 -1.85 -27.38
CA GLU A 201 -16.46 -3.29 -27.29
C GLU A 201 -16.38 -3.76 -25.82
N GLY A 202 -16.39 -2.82 -24.87
CA GLY A 202 -16.32 -3.11 -23.44
C GLY A 202 -14.89 -3.17 -22.89
N ILE A 203 -13.90 -2.73 -23.66
CA ILE A 203 -12.49 -2.71 -23.27
C ILE A 203 -12.20 -1.44 -22.48
N PHE A 204 -11.48 -1.59 -21.38
CA PHE A 204 -11.12 -0.50 -20.48
C PHE A 204 -9.76 0.09 -20.88
N THR A 205 -9.69 1.41 -21.01
CA THR A 205 -8.46 2.17 -21.25
C THR A 205 -8.22 3.13 -20.10
N PRO A 206 -7.30 2.81 -19.16
CA PRO A 206 -6.96 3.67 -18.04
C PRO A 206 -6.16 4.89 -18.48
N ARG A 207 -6.29 6.00 -17.74
CA ARG A 207 -5.38 7.15 -17.89
C ARG A 207 -4.03 6.89 -17.23
N LEU A 208 -4.05 6.24 -16.07
CA LEU A 208 -2.84 5.84 -15.33
C LEU A 208 -3.02 4.41 -14.82
N ILE A 209 -1.92 3.67 -14.83
CA ILE A 209 -1.82 2.34 -14.24
C ILE A 209 -0.77 2.43 -13.15
N VAL A 210 -1.17 2.11 -11.92
CA VAL A 210 -0.27 2.05 -10.78
C VAL A 210 -0.03 0.58 -10.47
N LEU A 211 1.22 0.15 -10.62
CA LEU A 211 1.66 -1.20 -10.30
C LEU A 211 1.95 -1.33 -8.81
N GLU A 212 1.46 -2.41 -8.19
CA GLU A 212 1.59 -2.71 -6.76
C GLU A 212 1.24 -1.50 -5.87
N PRO A 213 -0.01 -1.00 -5.92
CA PRO A 213 -0.41 0.25 -5.24
C PRO A 213 -0.26 0.24 -3.71
N ASP A 214 -0.14 -0.94 -3.09
CA ASP A 214 0.15 -1.05 -1.66
C ASP A 214 1.64 -0.85 -1.32
N TYR A 215 2.53 -0.89 -2.32
CA TYR A 215 3.94 -0.56 -2.16
C TYR A 215 4.11 0.96 -2.26
N LEU A 216 3.93 1.64 -1.13
CA LEU A 216 3.98 3.09 -1.09
C LEU A 216 5.42 3.61 -1.27
N VAL A 217 5.64 4.37 -2.34
CA VAL A 217 6.92 5.03 -2.63
C VAL A 217 6.92 6.45 -2.11
N ASP A 218 8.01 6.89 -1.45
CA ASP A 218 8.15 8.27 -1.00
C ASP A 218 8.21 9.25 -2.18
N ALA A 219 7.48 10.36 -2.09
CA ALA A 219 7.43 11.37 -3.14
C ALA A 219 8.82 11.94 -3.47
N SER A 220 9.68 12.13 -2.46
CA SER A 220 11.07 12.57 -2.65
C SER A 220 11.91 11.55 -3.41
N ALA A 221 11.72 10.25 -3.13
CA ALA A 221 12.39 9.17 -3.85
C ALA A 221 11.97 9.12 -5.32
N LEU A 222 10.69 9.40 -5.62
CA LEU A 222 10.21 9.54 -6.99
C LEU A 222 10.81 10.79 -7.66
N ALA A 223 10.86 11.93 -6.95
CA ALA A 223 11.44 13.17 -7.48
C ALA A 223 12.93 13.00 -7.84
N GLU A 224 13.68 12.24 -7.07
CA GLU A 224 15.09 11.92 -7.36
C GLU A 224 15.29 11.18 -8.69
N CYS A 225 14.28 10.43 -9.16
CA CYS A 225 14.33 9.77 -10.47
C CYS A 225 14.34 10.77 -11.63
N PHE A 226 13.91 12.01 -11.42
CA PHE A 226 13.86 13.07 -12.43
C PHE A 226 15.03 14.04 -12.22
N GLN A 227 16.12 13.83 -12.94
CA GLN A 227 17.26 14.74 -12.96
C GLN A 227 17.32 15.48 -14.30
N GLU A 228 17.94 16.67 -14.31
CA GLU A 228 18.08 17.48 -15.55
C GLU A 228 18.77 16.71 -16.68
N TYR A 229 19.69 15.80 -16.34
CA TYR A 229 20.47 15.03 -17.30
C TYR A 229 19.83 13.69 -17.70
N ALA A 230 18.93 13.13 -16.89
CA ALA A 230 18.27 11.85 -17.16
C ALA A 230 17.06 11.63 -16.23
N VAL A 231 16.01 11.04 -16.78
CA VAL A 231 14.88 10.49 -16.03
C VAL A 231 15.05 8.99 -15.98
N THR A 232 15.34 8.43 -14.80
CA THR A 232 15.59 6.99 -14.67
C THR A 232 15.32 6.47 -13.25
N PRO A 233 14.69 5.28 -13.10
CA PRO A 233 14.49 4.65 -11.80
C PRO A 233 15.81 4.24 -11.11
N PHE A 234 16.92 4.15 -11.85
CA PHE A 234 18.22 3.80 -11.25
C PHE A 234 18.73 4.83 -10.25
N HIS A 235 18.27 6.09 -10.32
CA HIS A 235 18.61 7.08 -9.30
C HIS A 235 18.07 6.73 -7.91
N TYR A 236 16.86 6.16 -7.82
CA TYR A 236 16.30 5.68 -6.56
C TYR A 236 17.20 4.59 -5.94
N PHE A 237 17.61 3.61 -6.74
CA PHE A 237 18.50 2.54 -6.26
C PHE A 237 19.87 3.09 -5.88
N ARG A 238 20.46 3.95 -6.72
CA ARG A 238 21.74 4.61 -6.42
C ARG A 238 21.66 5.30 -5.07
N ASN A 239 20.62 6.10 -4.81
CA ASN A 239 20.49 6.82 -3.55
C ASN A 239 20.39 5.86 -2.36
N LYS A 240 19.65 4.75 -2.50
CA LYS A 240 19.55 3.70 -1.48
C LYS A 240 20.89 3.06 -1.10
N PHE A 241 21.82 2.96 -2.04
CA PHE A 241 23.16 2.39 -1.82
C PHE A 241 24.24 3.45 -1.59
N SER A 242 23.92 4.73 -1.75
CA SER A 242 24.87 5.81 -1.56
C SER A 242 25.05 6.10 -0.08
N GLU A 243 26.27 6.50 0.29
CA GLU A 243 26.51 7.03 1.61
C GLU A 243 25.71 8.32 1.78
N LYS A 244 24.98 8.43 2.90
CA LYS A 244 24.25 9.65 3.21
C LYS A 244 25.26 10.75 3.51
N GLU A 245 25.13 11.85 2.81
CA GLU A 245 26.01 12.99 3.05
C GLU A 245 25.78 13.54 4.47
N ASN A 246 26.86 13.69 5.24
CA ASN A 246 26.81 14.26 6.58
C ASN A 246 27.60 15.57 6.60
N ARG A 247 26.89 16.69 6.39
CA ARG A 247 27.45 18.05 6.31
C ARG A 247 26.84 18.96 7.34
N SER A 248 27.60 19.97 7.75
CA SER A 248 27.18 20.97 8.73
C SER A 248 25.88 21.69 8.35
N TYR A 249 25.68 22.02 7.07
CA TYR A 249 24.46 22.69 6.61
C TYR A 249 23.22 21.77 6.65
N LEU A 250 23.38 20.46 6.42
CA LEU A 250 22.29 19.49 6.55
C LEU A 250 21.88 19.33 8.02
N LEU A 251 22.86 19.23 8.93
CA LEU A 251 22.60 19.21 10.37
C LEU A 251 21.89 20.48 10.83
N LEU A 252 22.32 21.64 10.33
CA LEU A 252 21.69 22.92 10.67
C LEU A 252 20.24 22.99 10.17
N GLY A 253 19.96 22.46 8.97
CA GLY A 253 18.60 22.36 8.42
C GLY A 253 17.70 21.46 9.26
N ASN A 254 18.16 20.24 9.58
CA ASN A 254 17.40 19.31 10.44
C ASN A 254 17.15 19.92 11.83
N LEU A 255 18.14 20.60 12.38
CA LEU A 255 18.04 21.30 13.65
C LEU A 255 17.03 22.46 13.60
N ALA A 256 16.97 23.20 12.48
CA ALA A 256 15.98 24.24 12.28
C ALA A 256 14.54 23.69 12.26
N ASN A 257 14.31 22.55 11.59
CA ASN A 257 13.01 21.88 11.64
C ASN A 257 12.65 21.45 13.07
N PHE A 258 13.61 20.84 13.78
CA PHE A 258 13.43 20.43 15.17
C PHE A 258 13.11 21.62 16.10
N PHE A 259 13.75 22.78 15.89
CA PHE A 259 13.46 24.00 16.64
C PHE A 259 12.05 24.51 16.39
N LEU A 260 11.60 24.49 15.13
CA LEU A 260 10.25 24.90 14.79
C LEU A 260 9.22 24.01 15.49
N ASP A 261 9.41 22.69 15.45
CA ASP A 261 8.52 21.74 16.12
C ASP A 261 8.43 21.99 17.62
N GLU A 262 9.57 22.07 18.31
CA GLU A 262 9.59 22.28 19.77
C GLU A 262 8.97 23.63 20.15
N LEU A 263 9.16 24.68 19.36
CA LEU A 263 8.61 26.01 19.63
C LEU A 263 7.10 26.10 19.37
N VAL A 264 6.60 25.47 18.31
CA VAL A 264 5.16 25.48 17.96
C VAL A 264 4.35 24.64 18.95
N PHE A 265 4.88 23.51 19.42
CA PHE A 265 4.16 22.61 20.33
C PHE A 265 4.45 22.86 21.82
N ALA A 266 5.29 23.84 22.17
CA ALA A 266 5.56 24.17 23.56
C ALA A 266 4.37 24.84 24.26
N THR A 267 4.10 24.41 25.49
CA THR A 267 3.11 25.07 26.37
C THR A 267 3.53 26.49 26.72
N ASP A 268 4.83 26.73 26.87
CA ASP A 268 5.42 28.05 27.10
C ASP A 268 6.72 28.17 26.28
N PRO A 269 6.63 28.69 25.03
CA PRO A 269 7.80 28.89 24.18
C PRO A 269 8.83 29.86 24.76
N GLU A 270 8.47 30.67 25.78
CA GLU A 270 9.39 31.66 26.33
C GLU A 270 10.46 31.06 27.24
N GLN A 271 10.12 29.96 27.92
CA GLN A 271 11.03 29.26 28.83
C GLN A 271 12.02 28.36 28.10
N LEU A 272 11.74 28.03 26.84
CA LEU A 272 12.61 27.21 26.04
C LEU A 272 13.94 27.91 25.77
N THR A 273 15.03 27.27 26.20
CA THR A 273 16.39 27.76 25.96
C THR A 273 17.06 26.98 24.83
N PHE A 274 17.94 27.67 24.10
CA PHE A 274 18.72 27.06 23.01
C PHE A 274 19.53 25.85 23.49
N ASP A 275 20.21 25.96 24.63
CA ASP A 275 21.11 24.90 25.12
C ASP A 275 20.34 23.61 25.45
N GLU A 276 19.13 23.72 26.00
CA GLU A 276 18.28 22.58 26.31
C GLU A 276 17.75 21.89 25.05
N ILE A 277 17.24 22.65 24.10
CA ILE A 277 16.68 22.10 22.85
C ILE A 277 17.80 21.52 21.99
N PHE A 278 18.93 22.22 21.88
CA PHE A 278 20.09 21.69 21.18
C PHE A 278 20.55 20.37 21.78
N LEU A 279 20.64 20.28 23.11
CA LEU A 279 21.02 19.03 23.78
C LEU A 279 20.00 17.90 23.51
N ARG A 280 18.71 18.19 23.39
CA ARG A 280 17.69 17.21 22.99
C ARG A 280 17.93 16.72 21.56
N SER A 281 18.14 17.62 20.60
CA SER A 281 18.46 17.26 19.21
C SER A 281 19.74 16.42 19.13
N PHE A 282 20.80 16.82 19.85
CA PHE A 282 22.04 16.06 19.90
C PHE A 282 21.85 14.63 20.41
N LYS A 283 20.99 14.43 21.42
CA LYS A 283 20.66 13.09 21.95
C LYS A 283 19.89 12.21 20.97
N GLN A 284 19.13 12.79 20.04
CA GLN A 284 18.40 12.04 19.02
C GLN A 284 19.31 11.55 17.90
N SER A 285 20.33 12.33 17.55
CA SER A 285 21.23 12.07 16.42
C SER A 285 22.71 12.24 16.78
N PRO A 286 23.24 11.55 17.81
CA PRO A 286 24.59 11.79 18.31
C PRO A 286 25.68 11.40 17.31
N PHE A 287 25.44 10.38 16.49
CA PHE A 287 26.41 9.93 15.48
C PHE A 287 26.55 10.94 14.35
N GLU A 288 25.45 11.56 13.92
CA GLU A 288 25.44 12.56 12.87
C GLU A 288 26.28 13.78 13.28
N TYR A 289 26.10 14.28 14.50
CA TYR A 289 26.94 15.39 15.00
C TYR A 289 28.41 14.99 15.18
N THR A 290 28.70 13.81 15.74
CA THR A 290 30.08 13.41 16.06
C THR A 290 30.89 12.93 14.86
N SER A 291 30.24 12.47 13.80
CA SER A 291 30.90 12.01 12.56
C SER A 291 31.00 13.09 11.49
N CYS A 292 30.38 14.26 11.68
CA CYS A 292 30.41 15.34 10.70
C CYS A 292 31.80 16.00 10.66
N ALA A 293 32.52 15.81 9.56
CA ALA A 293 33.87 16.33 9.35
C ALA A 293 33.94 17.87 9.44
N ASP A 294 32.88 18.56 8.97
CA ASP A 294 32.81 20.02 8.94
C ASP A 294 32.80 20.67 10.34
N ILE A 295 32.45 19.92 11.39
CA ILE A 295 32.35 20.43 12.79
C ILE A 295 33.20 19.64 13.76
N GLN A 296 34.18 18.90 13.25
CA GLN A 296 35.01 18.01 14.06
C GLN A 296 36.01 18.78 14.93
N SER A 297 36.44 19.96 14.48
CA SER A 297 37.33 20.84 15.25
C SER A 297 36.53 21.70 16.25
N ASN A 298 37.17 22.03 17.38
CA ASN A 298 36.56 22.91 18.38
C ASN A 298 36.21 24.31 17.84
N ALA A 299 36.93 24.80 16.83
CA ALA A 299 36.65 26.11 16.24
C ALA A 299 35.39 26.05 15.37
N ASP A 300 35.32 25.06 14.49
CA ASP A 300 34.20 24.88 13.55
C ASP A 300 32.91 24.52 14.29
N PHE A 301 33.00 23.69 15.34
CA PHE A 301 31.86 23.39 16.19
C PHE A 301 31.29 24.65 16.87
N ARG A 302 32.16 25.55 17.35
CA ARG A 302 31.70 26.83 17.95
C ARG A 302 31.01 27.72 16.93
N GLU A 303 31.52 27.78 15.69
CA GLU A 303 30.89 28.53 14.62
C GLU A 303 29.52 27.94 14.26
N PHE A 304 29.43 26.61 14.14
CA PHE A 304 28.16 25.90 13.94
C PHE A 304 27.16 26.23 15.06
N MET A 305 27.59 26.18 16.32
CA MET A 305 26.75 26.53 17.47
C MET A 305 26.25 27.98 17.43
N GLN A 306 27.09 28.93 16.98
CA GLN A 306 26.66 30.32 16.79
C GLN A 306 25.59 30.44 15.70
N LYS A 307 25.77 29.74 14.57
CA LYS A 307 24.77 29.70 13.48
C LYS A 307 23.46 29.05 13.94
N ALA A 308 23.55 27.92 14.63
CA ALA A 308 22.39 27.22 15.21
C ALA A 308 21.62 28.11 16.19
N LYS A 309 22.33 28.81 17.08
CA LYS A 309 21.71 29.74 18.02
C LYS A 309 21.01 30.90 17.30
N SER A 310 21.66 31.49 16.30
CA SER A 310 21.03 32.53 15.49
C SER A 310 19.77 32.03 14.78
N GLN A 311 19.77 30.79 14.28
CA GLN A 311 18.58 30.21 13.65
C GLN A 311 17.46 29.95 14.67
N PHE A 312 17.79 29.44 15.86
CA PHE A 312 16.83 29.27 16.94
C PHE A 312 16.16 30.60 17.31
N ASP A 313 16.95 31.67 17.50
CA ASP A 313 16.43 32.99 17.86
C ASP A 313 15.53 33.55 16.75
N ASN A 314 15.89 33.35 15.48
CA ASN A 314 15.08 33.75 14.33
C ASN A 314 13.74 32.99 14.27
N ILE A 315 13.76 31.67 14.42
CA ILE A 315 12.55 30.82 14.40
C ILE A 315 11.65 31.18 15.58
N ARG A 316 12.21 31.34 16.78
CA ARG A 316 11.48 31.78 17.98
C ARG A 316 10.79 33.12 17.75
N ARG A 317 11.49 34.08 17.13
CA ARG A 317 10.91 35.38 16.76
C ARG A 317 9.74 35.20 15.77
N VAL A 318 9.88 34.35 14.76
CA VAL A 318 8.81 34.09 13.78
C VAL A 318 7.58 33.47 14.45
N VAL A 319 7.78 32.41 15.24
CA VAL A 319 6.70 31.69 15.92
C VAL A 319 5.97 32.59 16.91
N ARG A 320 6.70 33.42 17.66
CA ARG A 320 6.13 34.30 18.68
C ARG A 320 5.52 35.58 18.12
N ASP A 321 6.22 36.26 17.21
CA ASP A 321 5.87 37.62 16.80
C ASP A 321 5.19 37.66 15.43
N ASP A 322 5.69 36.89 14.46
CA ASP A 322 5.25 37.04 13.07
C ASP A 322 3.98 36.21 12.80
N LEU A 323 3.93 34.94 13.23
CA LEU A 323 2.76 34.09 13.00
C LEU A 323 1.47 34.66 13.63
N PRO A 324 1.46 35.12 14.90
CA PRO A 324 0.25 35.71 15.49
C PRO A 324 -0.15 37.02 14.83
N ARG A 325 0.81 37.83 14.34
CA ARG A 325 0.52 39.05 13.56
C ARG A 325 -0.15 38.75 12.21
N MET A 326 0.06 37.55 11.68
CA MET A 326 -0.61 37.06 10.48
C MET A 326 -1.91 36.30 10.79
N GLU A 327 -2.41 36.38 12.03
CA GLU A 327 -3.62 35.68 12.49
C GLU A 327 -3.52 34.15 12.37
N ILE A 328 -2.31 33.60 12.42
CA ILE A 328 -2.06 32.16 12.42
C ILE A 328 -2.09 31.64 13.85
N ASP A 329 -3.05 30.77 14.14
CA ASP A 329 -3.19 30.10 15.43
C ASP A 329 -2.33 28.83 15.48
N LEU A 330 -1.32 28.83 16.36
CA LEU A 330 -0.42 27.71 16.56
C LEU A 330 -1.13 26.42 16.99
N HIS A 331 -2.27 26.52 17.68
CA HIS A 331 -3.04 25.35 18.10
C HIS A 331 -3.73 24.62 16.94
N HIS A 332 -3.89 25.29 15.80
CA HIS A 332 -4.41 24.71 14.57
C HIS A 332 -3.30 24.39 13.56
N CYS A 333 -2.04 24.64 13.90
CA CYS A 333 -0.92 24.27 13.06
C CYS A 333 -0.64 22.77 13.15
N THR A 334 -0.51 22.12 12.00
CA THR A 334 0.03 20.76 11.89
C THR A 334 1.34 20.85 11.13
N LEU A 335 2.44 20.43 11.76
CA LEU A 335 3.75 20.36 11.15
C LEU A 335 4.01 18.94 10.65
N GLU A 336 4.63 18.83 9.48
CA GLU A 336 4.98 17.56 8.82
C GLU A 336 3.88 16.48 8.77
N PRO A 337 2.62 16.82 8.36
CA PRO A 337 1.59 15.79 8.23
C PRO A 337 2.05 14.73 7.23
N SER A 338 1.93 13.46 7.63
CA SER A 338 2.24 12.32 6.77
C SER A 338 1.02 11.95 5.93
N PHE A 339 1.21 11.74 4.64
CA PHE A 339 0.18 11.37 3.69
C PHE A 339 0.47 10.00 3.09
N TYR A 340 -0.60 9.22 2.90
CA TYR A 340 -0.57 7.93 2.26
C TYR A 340 -1.64 7.91 1.17
N SER A 341 -1.25 7.55 -0.05
CA SER A 341 -2.15 7.45 -1.18
C SER A 341 -2.05 6.07 -1.83
N GLU A 342 -2.88 5.14 -1.38
CA GLU A 342 -3.05 3.83 -2.02
C GLU A 342 -3.53 3.98 -3.48
N ARG A 343 -4.37 4.99 -3.76
CA ARG A 343 -4.82 5.30 -5.13
C ARG A 343 -3.66 5.45 -6.11
N TYR A 344 -2.56 6.07 -5.68
CA TYR A 344 -1.43 6.39 -6.54
C TYR A 344 -0.13 5.66 -6.18
N GLY A 345 -0.12 4.86 -5.11
CA GLY A 345 1.06 4.13 -4.65
C GLY A 345 2.16 5.02 -4.06
N PHE A 346 1.84 6.19 -3.51
CA PHE A 346 2.85 7.07 -2.90
C PHE A 346 2.55 7.45 -1.45
N GLN A 347 3.61 7.81 -0.74
CA GLN A 347 3.58 8.40 0.59
C GLN A 347 4.49 9.63 0.65
N GLY A 348 4.34 10.45 1.68
CA GLY A 348 5.22 11.60 1.89
C GLY A 348 4.85 12.41 3.12
N ARG A 349 5.61 13.49 3.32
CA ARG A 349 5.38 14.49 4.37
C ARG A 349 5.38 15.88 3.73
N LEU A 350 4.57 16.80 4.27
CA LEU A 350 4.49 18.19 3.82
C LEU A 350 5.28 19.13 4.70
#